data_AF-A0A1H8HNW9-F1
#
_entry.id   AF-A0A1H8HNW9-F1
#
_cell.length_a   1.000
_cell.length_b   1.000
_cell.length_c   1.000
_cell.angle_alpha   90.00
_cell.angle_beta   90.00
_cell.angle_gamma   90.00
#
_symmetry.space_group_name_H-M   'P 1'
#
loop_
_entity.id
_entity.type
_entity.pdbx_description
1 polymer ?
#
loop_
_entity_poly.entity_id
_entity_poly.type
_entity_poly.pdbx_seq_one_letter_code
_entity_poly.pdbx_strand_id
1 'polypeptide(L)'
;MAIAVKRGAIPSPRHELAAAMPHVALAHVPDHHLFFPKKLSIWHNDVHGDCVTAEEAFAKACHKPEIFISDAEVEKWAKAHHVYEGAVLIDVLKAMQKEGFAQNDHSYDDGSHTTVDWTNPAVLKSALYNGPVKIGVAADQLETTCRAHNFKTGWFATGYKPDANEDHCVSLCGYGTITWLAHQLDTSVPAGIDGAQPGYAVFTWGSIGIIDPSSMVAITHEAWLRTPTTVVV
;
A
#
# COMPACT_ATOMS: atom_id res chain seq x y z
N MET A 1 12.76 13.56 22.14
CA MET A 1 11.91 12.40 21.78
C MET A 1 11.45 12.61 20.36
N ALA A 2 11.74 11.68 19.45
CA ALA A 2 11.17 11.74 18.10
C ALA A 2 9.67 11.40 18.20
N ILE A 3 8.81 12.19 17.56
CA ILE A 3 7.37 11.95 17.57
C ILE A 3 7.09 10.65 16.78
N ALA A 4 6.38 9.72 17.40
CA ALA A 4 5.89 8.50 16.74
C ALA A 4 4.89 8.92 15.64
N VAL A 5 4.98 8.30 14.46
CA VAL A 5 3.98 8.52 13.41
C VAL A 5 2.69 7.82 13.80
N LYS A 6 1.55 8.42 13.53
CA LYS A 6 0.26 7.77 13.78
C LYS A 6 0.03 6.61 12.82
N ARG A 7 -0.80 5.68 13.31
CA ARG A 7 -1.25 4.47 12.64
C ARG A 7 -2.73 4.31 12.99
N GLY A 8 -3.52 3.74 12.09
CA GLY A 8 -4.97 3.69 12.28
C GLY A 8 -5.69 2.60 11.49
N ALA A 9 -4.97 1.59 10.98
CA ALA A 9 -5.66 0.46 10.39
C ALA A 9 -6.30 -0.36 11.51
N ILE A 10 -7.55 -0.76 11.26
CA ILE A 10 -8.29 -1.69 12.10
C ILE A 10 -8.49 -2.95 11.25
N PRO A 11 -8.13 -4.14 11.77
CA PRO A 11 -8.27 -5.38 11.02
C PRO A 11 -9.70 -5.61 10.54
N SER A 12 -9.85 -6.02 9.27
CA SER A 12 -11.15 -6.41 8.74
C SER A 12 -11.78 -7.56 9.55
N PRO A 13 -13.12 -7.54 9.78
CA PRO A 13 -13.79 -8.63 10.46
C PRO A 13 -13.54 -9.97 9.75
N ARG A 14 -13.17 -11.01 10.52
CA ARG A 14 -12.81 -12.32 9.96
C ARG A 14 -13.87 -12.93 9.04
N HIS A 15 -15.15 -12.67 9.30
CA HIS A 15 -16.23 -13.17 8.47
C HIS A 15 -16.29 -12.49 7.09
N GLU A 16 -15.86 -11.23 6.98
CA GLU A 16 -15.76 -10.55 5.70
C GLU A 16 -14.55 -11.05 4.90
N LEU A 17 -13.40 -11.24 5.56
CA LEU A 17 -12.23 -11.85 4.95
C LEU A 17 -12.54 -13.26 4.41
N ALA A 18 -13.27 -14.08 5.19
CA ALA A 18 -13.66 -15.42 4.78
C ALA A 18 -14.70 -15.44 3.64
N ALA A 19 -15.53 -14.40 3.51
CA ALA A 19 -16.53 -14.29 2.47
C ALA A 19 -16.02 -13.60 1.20
N ALA A 20 -14.85 -12.95 1.26
CA ALA A 20 -14.28 -12.22 0.15
C ALA A 20 -13.94 -13.12 -1.04
N MET A 21 -14.22 -12.64 -2.24
CA MET A 21 -13.83 -13.33 -3.46
C MET A 21 -12.30 -13.26 -3.62
N PRO A 22 -11.59 -14.39 -3.77
CA PRO A 22 -10.14 -14.38 -3.95
C PRO A 22 -9.76 -13.92 -5.35
N HIS A 23 -8.65 -13.19 -5.45
CA HIS A 23 -7.98 -12.88 -6.70
C HIS A 23 -7.44 -14.16 -7.32
N VAL A 24 -7.69 -14.34 -8.62
CA VAL A 24 -7.19 -15.48 -9.38
C VAL A 24 -6.00 -15.03 -10.20
N ALA A 25 -4.86 -15.70 -10.01
CA ALA A 25 -3.63 -15.36 -10.71
C ALA A 25 -3.79 -15.47 -12.23
N LEU A 26 -3.29 -14.46 -12.94
CA LEU A 26 -3.09 -14.51 -14.38
C LEU A 26 -2.04 -15.57 -14.73
N ALA A 27 -2.22 -16.24 -15.86
CA ALA A 27 -1.28 -17.27 -16.33
C ALA A 27 0.13 -16.70 -16.59
N HIS A 28 0.22 -15.44 -17.01
CA HIS A 28 1.48 -14.77 -17.31
C HIS A 28 1.44 -13.33 -16.84
N VAL A 29 2.51 -12.90 -16.17
CA VAL A 29 2.83 -11.50 -15.86
C VAL A 29 4.31 -11.26 -16.12
N PRO A 30 4.75 -10.01 -16.37
CA PRO A 30 6.18 -9.69 -16.51
C PRO A 30 7.01 -10.10 -15.29
N ASP A 31 8.33 -10.19 -15.43
CA ASP A 31 9.22 -10.54 -14.30
C ASP A 31 9.34 -9.44 -13.25
N HIS A 32 9.09 -8.19 -13.68
CA HIS A 32 9.14 -6.99 -12.85
C HIS A 32 8.06 -6.00 -13.26
N HIS A 33 7.52 -5.29 -12.28
CA HIS A 33 6.55 -4.23 -12.49
C HIS A 33 6.61 -3.22 -11.34
N LEU A 34 6.33 -1.95 -11.61
CA LEU A 34 6.31 -0.91 -10.59
C LEU A 34 5.34 0.20 -10.97
N PHE A 35 4.47 0.54 -10.02
CA PHE A 35 3.75 1.80 -9.97
C PHE A 35 4.56 2.80 -9.15
N PHE A 36 5.17 3.78 -9.85
CA PHE A 36 5.93 4.85 -9.22
C PHE A 36 5.38 6.21 -9.69
N PRO A 37 4.42 6.80 -8.96
CA PRO A 37 3.87 8.11 -9.31
C PRO A 37 4.91 9.22 -9.11
N LYS A 38 4.77 10.33 -9.83
CA LYS A 38 5.73 11.45 -9.78
C LYS A 38 5.59 12.25 -8.49
N LYS A 39 4.39 12.31 -7.93
CA LYS A 39 4.12 12.98 -6.65
C LYS A 39 3.73 11.97 -5.58
N LEU A 40 4.31 12.17 -4.41
CA LEU A 40 3.96 11.46 -3.19
C LEU A 40 3.56 12.49 -2.13
N SER A 41 2.57 12.16 -1.33
CA SER A 41 2.28 12.84 -0.08
C SER A 41 2.23 11.82 1.05
N ILE A 42 2.38 12.31 2.28
CA ILE A 42 2.07 11.53 3.47
C ILE A 42 0.55 11.35 3.61
N TRP A 43 -0.26 12.30 3.08
CA TRP A 43 -1.72 12.31 3.20
C TRP A 43 -2.18 12.14 4.64
N HIS A 44 -1.68 13.01 5.52
CA HIS A 44 -2.00 13.11 6.97
C HIS A 44 -1.67 11.88 7.83
N ASN A 45 -1.13 10.83 7.23
CA ASN A 45 -0.78 9.57 7.88
C ASN A 45 0.42 9.65 8.85
N ASP A 46 0.97 10.83 9.11
CA ASP A 46 1.99 11.07 10.13
C ASP A 46 1.38 11.57 11.45
N VAL A 47 0.38 12.45 11.36
CA VAL A 47 -0.28 13.09 12.52
C VAL A 47 -1.62 12.43 12.86
N HIS A 48 -2.30 11.85 11.87
CA HIS A 48 -3.61 11.23 11.98
C HIS A 48 -3.58 9.74 11.63
N GLY A 49 -4.56 8.98 12.10
CA GLY A 49 -4.71 7.54 11.82
C GLY A 49 -5.15 7.23 10.38
N ASP A 50 -4.90 8.13 9.43
CA ASP A 50 -5.53 8.16 8.10
C ASP A 50 -4.86 7.22 7.08
N CYS A 51 -4.00 6.29 7.53
CA CYS A 51 -3.27 5.35 6.69
C CYS A 51 -4.14 4.63 5.64
N VAL A 52 -5.38 4.29 6.01
CA VAL A 52 -6.31 3.57 5.14
C VAL A 52 -6.77 4.46 3.98
N THR A 53 -7.07 5.73 4.23
CA THR A 53 -7.46 6.70 3.18
C THR A 53 -6.25 7.18 2.39
N ALA A 54 -5.11 7.39 3.06
CA ALA A 54 -3.84 7.78 2.41
C ALA A 54 -3.40 6.76 1.36
N GLU A 55 -3.61 5.47 1.63
CA GLU A 55 -3.34 4.40 0.67
C GLU A 55 -4.26 4.50 -0.56
N GLU A 56 -5.52 4.91 -0.41
CA GLU A 56 -6.42 5.13 -1.54
C GLU A 56 -5.92 6.28 -2.42
N ALA A 57 -5.48 7.38 -1.82
CA ALA A 57 -4.90 8.51 -2.56
C ALA A 57 -3.64 8.11 -3.33
N PHE A 58 -2.79 7.27 -2.74
CA PHE A 58 -1.64 6.67 -3.43
C PHE A 58 -2.07 5.81 -4.62
N ALA A 59 -3.09 4.98 -4.45
CA ALA A 59 -3.60 4.14 -5.53
C ALA A 59 -4.13 4.97 -6.71
N LYS A 60 -4.78 6.12 -6.45
CA LYS A 60 -5.18 7.07 -7.50
C LYS A 60 -3.97 7.71 -8.17
N ALA A 61 -2.92 8.07 -7.42
CA ALA A 61 -1.69 8.61 -7.98
C ALA A 61 -1.01 7.63 -8.95
N CYS A 62 -1.20 6.32 -8.76
CA CYS A 62 -0.68 5.28 -9.65
C CYS A 62 -1.41 5.16 -11.00
N HIS A 63 -2.51 5.88 -11.20
CA HIS A 63 -3.24 5.92 -12.46
C HIS A 63 -2.39 6.50 -13.61
N LYS A 64 -2.76 6.20 -14.86
CA LYS A 64 -2.12 6.75 -16.06
C LYS A 64 -3.18 7.37 -16.97
N PRO A 65 -3.21 8.71 -17.14
CA PRO A 65 -2.33 9.72 -16.55
C PRO A 65 -2.46 9.83 -15.01
N GLU A 66 -1.42 10.29 -14.33
CA GLU A 66 -1.38 10.42 -12.85
C GLU A 66 -2.53 11.28 -12.31
N ILE A 67 -3.23 10.76 -11.31
CA ILE A 67 -4.30 11.45 -10.58
C ILE A 67 -3.83 11.68 -9.15
N PHE A 68 -3.21 12.83 -8.90
CA PHE A 68 -2.78 13.20 -7.55
C PHE A 68 -3.94 13.85 -6.78
N ILE A 69 -4.46 13.15 -5.77
CA ILE A 69 -5.45 13.69 -4.83
C ILE A 69 -4.74 14.56 -3.80
N SER A 70 -5.21 15.80 -3.61
CA SER A 70 -4.62 16.72 -2.64
C SER A 70 -4.89 16.30 -1.20
N ASP A 71 -4.02 16.71 -0.27
CA ASP A 71 -4.21 16.46 1.17
C ASP A 71 -5.55 17.01 1.69
N ALA A 72 -6.02 18.13 1.14
CA ALA A 72 -7.30 18.73 1.53
C ALA A 72 -8.49 17.86 1.14
N GLU A 73 -8.48 17.25 -0.05
CA GLU A 73 -9.56 16.35 -0.47
C GLU A 73 -9.48 15.00 0.26
N VAL A 74 -8.28 14.51 0.59
CA VAL A 74 -8.12 13.31 1.44
C VAL A 74 -8.73 13.55 2.82
N GLU A 75 -8.34 14.64 3.49
CA GLU A 75 -8.86 14.99 4.83
C GLU A 75 -10.38 15.17 4.81
N LYS A 76 -10.90 15.88 3.81
CA LYS A 76 -12.34 16.13 3.66
C LYS A 76 -13.11 14.83 3.49
N TRP A 77 -12.64 13.93 2.63
CA TRP A 77 -13.26 12.62 2.44
C TRP A 77 -13.20 11.80 3.73
N ALA A 78 -12.02 11.67 4.35
CA ALA A 78 -11.85 10.89 5.57
C ALA A 78 -12.73 11.39 6.73
N LYS A 79 -12.90 12.71 6.86
CA LYS A 79 -13.80 13.31 7.86
C LYS A 79 -15.27 13.08 7.56
N ALA A 80 -15.68 13.17 6.29
CA ALA A 80 -17.05 12.92 5.88
C ALA A 80 -17.47 11.46 6.12
N HIS A 81 -16.52 10.53 5.98
CA HIS A 81 -16.73 9.10 6.21
C HIS A 81 -16.39 8.64 7.64
N HIS A 82 -15.98 9.56 8.53
CA HIS A 82 -15.61 9.28 9.93
C HIS A 82 -14.43 8.30 10.12
N VAL A 83 -13.46 8.31 9.20
CA VAL A 83 -12.31 7.39 9.17
C VAL A 83 -10.95 8.06 9.35
N TYR A 84 -10.92 9.37 9.57
CA TYR A 84 -9.68 10.18 9.64
C TYR A 84 -8.73 9.79 10.79
N GLU A 85 -9.25 9.23 11.88
CA GLU A 85 -8.43 8.77 13.02
C GLU A 85 -8.27 7.25 13.07
N GLY A 86 -8.67 6.55 12.01
CA GLY A 86 -8.55 5.11 11.87
C GLY A 86 -9.76 4.48 11.20
N ALA A 87 -9.54 3.37 10.50
CA ALA A 87 -10.54 2.75 9.65
C ALA A 87 -10.31 1.25 9.49
N VAL A 88 -11.40 0.54 9.20
CA VAL A 88 -11.34 -0.84 8.71
C VAL A 88 -11.06 -0.80 7.19
N LEU A 89 -10.09 -1.57 6.72
CA LEU A 89 -9.65 -1.54 5.31
C LEU A 89 -10.80 -1.81 4.34
N ILE A 90 -11.57 -2.87 4.59
CA ILE A 90 -12.67 -3.27 3.71
C ILE A 90 -13.83 -2.27 3.70
N ASP A 91 -14.06 -1.55 4.80
CA ASP A 91 -15.10 -0.51 4.85
C ASP A 91 -14.72 0.70 4.00
N VAL A 92 -13.44 1.10 4.00
CA VAL A 92 -12.93 2.16 3.11
C VAL A 92 -13.00 1.73 1.65
N LEU A 93 -12.62 0.49 1.31
CA LEU A 93 -12.77 -0.04 -0.06
C LEU A 93 -14.23 -0.01 -0.55
N LYS A 94 -15.18 -0.39 0.31
CA LYS A 94 -16.62 -0.34 0.01
C LYS A 94 -17.13 1.10 -0.14
N ALA A 95 -16.61 2.03 0.66
CA ALA A 95 -16.96 3.44 0.58
C ALA A 95 -16.42 4.07 -0.71
N MET A 96 -15.15 3.85 -1.03
CA MET A 96 -14.49 4.35 -2.25
C MET A 96 -15.13 3.80 -3.53
N GLN A 97 -15.72 2.61 -3.50
CA GLN A 97 -16.48 2.08 -4.64
C GLN A 97 -17.76 2.86 -4.93
N LYS A 98 -18.34 3.53 -3.93
CA LYS A 98 -19.64 4.23 -4.04
C LYS A 98 -19.49 5.73 -4.16
N GLU A 99 -18.54 6.29 -3.41
CA GLU A 99 -18.29 7.71 -3.29
C GLU A 99 -16.78 7.87 -3.05
N GLY A 100 -16.01 7.93 -4.14
CA GLY A 100 -14.57 8.14 -4.10
C GLY A 100 -14.19 9.59 -3.82
N PHE A 101 -12.92 9.92 -4.07
CA PHE A 101 -12.46 11.30 -3.95
C PHE A 101 -13.08 12.18 -5.04
N ALA A 102 -13.55 13.38 -4.67
CA ALA A 102 -14.02 14.38 -5.62
C ALA A 102 -12.96 15.47 -5.81
N GLN A 103 -12.40 15.61 -7.02
CA GLN A 103 -11.42 16.67 -7.31
C GLN A 103 -11.42 17.05 -8.80
N ASN A 104 -11.33 18.35 -9.10
CA ASN A 104 -11.33 18.89 -10.47
C ASN A 104 -12.56 18.45 -11.29
N ASP A 105 -13.75 18.57 -10.71
CA ASP A 105 -15.03 18.22 -11.34
C ASP A 105 -15.20 16.74 -11.73
N HIS A 106 -14.38 15.86 -11.15
CA HIS A 106 -14.46 14.41 -11.32
C HIS A 106 -14.60 13.69 -9.98
N SER A 107 -15.21 12.50 -10.00
CA SER A 107 -15.08 11.50 -8.93
C SER A 107 -14.06 10.43 -9.32
N TYR A 108 -13.28 9.99 -8.35
CA TYR A 108 -12.26 8.95 -8.50
C TYR A 108 -12.58 7.76 -7.60
N ASP A 109 -13.51 6.95 -8.07
CA ASP A 109 -14.04 5.81 -7.33
C ASP A 109 -13.12 4.58 -7.47
N ASP A 110 -13.36 3.57 -6.64
CA ASP A 110 -12.79 2.24 -6.79
C ASP A 110 -13.64 1.34 -7.71
N GLY A 111 -12.99 0.41 -8.39
CA GLY A 111 -13.65 -0.77 -8.93
C GLY A 111 -14.03 -1.78 -7.85
N SER A 112 -14.48 -2.96 -8.27
CA SER A 112 -14.72 -4.07 -7.35
C SER A 112 -13.42 -4.54 -6.71
N HIS A 113 -13.50 -5.05 -5.48
CA HIS A 113 -12.33 -5.54 -4.74
C HIS A 113 -12.32 -7.07 -4.60
N THR A 114 -11.11 -7.64 -4.54
CA THR A 114 -10.85 -9.05 -4.27
C THR A 114 -9.77 -9.20 -3.22
N THR A 115 -9.81 -10.26 -2.40
CA THR A 115 -8.73 -10.58 -1.47
C THR A 115 -7.55 -11.21 -2.21
N VAL A 116 -6.32 -10.88 -1.80
CA VAL A 116 -5.08 -11.37 -2.42
C VAL A 116 -4.38 -12.29 -1.43
N ASP A 117 -4.03 -13.51 -1.85
CA ASP A 117 -3.13 -14.35 -1.06
C ASP A 117 -1.69 -13.82 -1.18
N TRP A 118 -1.28 -12.99 -0.20
CA TRP A 118 0.05 -12.39 -0.16
C TRP A 118 1.15 -13.41 0.12
N THR A 119 0.81 -14.60 0.64
CA THR A 119 1.78 -15.67 0.90
C THR A 119 2.15 -16.45 -0.36
N ASN A 120 1.37 -16.31 -1.43
CA ASN A 120 1.62 -16.92 -2.72
C ASN A 120 2.21 -15.89 -3.71
N PRO A 121 3.50 -16.00 -4.07
CA PRO A 121 4.15 -15.03 -4.94
C PRO A 121 3.51 -14.90 -6.33
N ALA A 122 2.94 -15.98 -6.89
CA ALA A 122 2.29 -15.92 -8.19
C ALA A 122 0.99 -15.11 -8.15
N VAL A 123 0.18 -15.31 -7.09
CA VAL A 123 -1.06 -14.55 -6.85
C VAL A 123 -0.74 -13.09 -6.59
N LEU A 124 0.23 -12.80 -5.71
CA LEU A 124 0.61 -11.43 -5.37
C LEU A 124 1.20 -10.66 -6.57
N LYS A 125 2.12 -11.25 -7.33
CA LYS A 125 2.65 -10.62 -8.56
C LYS A 125 1.54 -10.37 -9.58
N SER A 126 0.60 -11.30 -9.70
CA SER A 126 -0.55 -11.12 -10.57
C SER A 126 -1.43 -9.96 -10.13
N ALA A 127 -1.67 -9.79 -8.82
CA ALA A 127 -2.43 -8.66 -8.31
C ALA A 127 -1.68 -7.34 -8.55
N LEU A 128 -0.39 -7.29 -8.21
CA LEU A 128 0.48 -6.13 -8.40
C LEU A 128 0.70 -5.73 -9.87
N TYR A 129 0.42 -6.61 -10.82
CA TYR A 129 0.43 -6.24 -12.24
C TYR A 129 -0.86 -5.50 -12.65
N ASN A 130 -1.98 -5.74 -11.96
CA ASN A 130 -3.25 -5.09 -12.23
C ASN A 130 -3.39 -3.73 -11.51
N GLY A 131 -2.78 -3.58 -10.34
CA GLY A 131 -2.82 -2.34 -9.57
C GLY A 131 -2.04 -2.44 -8.25
N PRO A 132 -1.82 -1.32 -7.55
CA PRO A 132 -1.34 -1.34 -6.17
C PRO A 132 -2.26 -2.19 -5.29
N VAL A 133 -1.67 -2.95 -4.37
CA VAL A 133 -2.38 -3.85 -3.45
C VAL A 133 -2.38 -3.21 -2.06
N LYS A 134 -3.58 -2.91 -1.55
CA LYS A 134 -3.78 -2.46 -0.17
C LYS A 134 -3.43 -3.59 0.77
N ILE A 135 -2.60 -3.34 1.79
CA ILE A 135 -2.32 -4.33 2.81
C ILE A 135 -2.42 -3.75 4.22
N GLY A 136 -2.95 -4.56 5.13
CA GLY A 136 -2.90 -4.31 6.57
C GLY A 136 -1.67 -4.97 7.19
N VAL A 137 -0.88 -4.21 7.94
CA VAL A 137 0.39 -4.65 8.51
C VAL A 137 0.55 -4.28 9.98
N ALA A 138 1.36 -5.07 10.69
CA ALA A 138 1.96 -4.65 11.96
C ALA A 138 3.17 -3.75 11.70
N ALA A 139 3.08 -2.46 12.03
CA ALA A 139 4.03 -1.46 11.53
C ALA A 139 5.27 -1.20 12.39
N ASP A 140 5.45 -1.82 13.56
CA ASP A 140 6.57 -1.49 14.46
C ASP A 140 7.96 -1.60 13.81
N GLN A 141 8.20 -2.70 13.11
CA GLN A 141 9.46 -2.93 12.42
C GLN A 141 9.58 -2.03 11.18
N LEU A 142 8.47 -1.79 10.49
CA LEU A 142 8.40 -0.94 9.30
C LEU A 142 8.69 0.53 9.63
N GLU A 143 8.09 1.05 10.71
CA GLU A 143 8.34 2.40 11.21
C GLU A 143 9.80 2.57 11.59
N THR A 144 10.38 1.59 12.29
CA THR A 144 11.80 1.62 12.67
C THR A 144 12.69 1.74 11.42
N THR A 145 12.43 0.96 10.37
CA THR A 145 13.15 1.05 9.09
C THR A 145 12.94 2.40 8.41
N CYS A 146 11.70 2.85 8.24
CA CYS A 146 11.40 4.11 7.56
C CYS A 146 12.07 5.30 8.28
N ARG A 147 12.00 5.31 9.62
CA ARG A 147 12.59 6.34 10.47
C ARG A 147 14.12 6.36 10.37
N ALA A 148 14.79 5.21 10.32
CA ALA A 148 16.23 5.14 10.11
C ALA A 148 16.67 5.78 8.77
N HIS A 149 15.77 5.83 7.80
CA HIS A 149 15.95 6.49 6.51
C HIS A 149 15.31 7.89 6.42
N ASN A 150 14.87 8.47 7.54
CA ASN A 150 14.17 9.75 7.61
C ASN A 150 12.93 9.82 6.68
N PHE A 151 12.22 8.70 6.53
CA PHE A 151 11.05 8.58 5.66
C PHE A 151 11.32 9.03 4.20
N LYS A 152 12.53 8.83 3.70
CA LYS A 152 12.87 9.06 2.29
C LYS A 152 12.73 7.78 1.49
N THR A 153 12.25 7.91 0.25
CA THR A 153 12.22 6.80 -0.72
C THR A 153 13.59 6.13 -0.83
N GLY A 154 13.60 4.79 -0.96
CA GLY A 154 14.81 3.98 -1.10
C GLY A 154 15.27 3.29 0.20
N TRP A 155 14.41 3.17 1.22
CA TRP A 155 14.66 2.35 2.41
C TRP A 155 14.50 0.84 2.12
N PHE A 156 15.14 0.00 2.93
CA PHE A 156 15.12 -1.46 2.79
C PHE A 156 14.64 -2.13 4.08
N ALA A 157 13.57 -2.90 3.97
CA ALA A 157 12.96 -3.68 5.05
C ALA A 157 13.32 -5.16 4.89
N THR A 158 14.26 -5.64 5.70
CA THR A 158 14.68 -7.04 5.66
C THR A 158 14.85 -7.67 7.04
N GLY A 159 14.63 -8.98 7.13
CA GLY A 159 14.85 -9.77 8.34
C GLY A 159 13.80 -9.57 9.43
N TYR A 160 12.60 -9.08 9.09
CA TYR A 160 11.52 -8.90 10.07
C TYR A 160 11.09 -10.22 10.70
N LYS A 161 10.57 -10.12 11.92
CA LYS A 161 9.98 -11.23 12.68
C LYS A 161 8.47 -11.20 12.61
N PRO A 162 7.80 -12.36 12.74
CA PRO A 162 6.35 -12.40 12.80
C PRO A 162 5.80 -11.45 13.86
N ASP A 163 4.85 -10.61 13.46
CA ASP A 163 4.18 -9.67 14.33
C ASP A 163 2.69 -9.66 14.00
N ALA A 164 1.86 -9.88 15.00
CA ALA A 164 0.41 -10.02 14.87
C ALA A 164 -0.37 -8.73 15.17
N ASN A 165 0.32 -7.66 15.55
CA ASN A 165 -0.31 -6.40 15.96
C ASN A 165 -0.61 -5.52 14.76
N GLU A 166 -1.50 -5.97 13.89
CA GLU A 166 -1.95 -5.18 12.74
C GLU A 166 -2.54 -3.84 13.20
N ASP A 167 -1.93 -2.75 12.74
CA ASP A 167 -2.30 -1.39 13.14
C ASP A 167 -2.07 -0.33 12.06
N HIS A 168 -1.49 -0.70 10.91
CA HIS A 168 -1.20 0.24 9.83
C HIS A 168 -1.57 -0.28 8.44
N CYS A 169 -1.95 0.64 7.55
CA CYS A 169 -2.26 0.33 6.16
C CYS A 169 -1.18 0.89 5.24
N VAL A 170 -0.71 0.08 4.30
CA VAL A 170 0.32 0.45 3.30
C VAL A 170 -0.07 -0.09 1.92
N SER A 171 0.62 0.37 0.88
CA SER A 171 0.40 -0.12 -0.49
C SER A 171 1.61 -0.91 -0.98
N LEU A 172 1.43 -2.17 -1.37
CA LEU A 172 2.41 -2.82 -2.25
C LEU A 172 2.20 -2.26 -3.66
N CYS A 173 3.26 -1.78 -4.30
CA CYS A 173 3.17 -1.05 -5.56
C CYS A 173 4.08 -1.59 -6.66
N GLY A 174 4.80 -2.68 -6.42
CA GLY A 174 5.64 -3.30 -7.43
C GLY A 174 6.36 -4.54 -6.96
N TYR A 175 6.97 -5.24 -7.89
CA TYR A 175 7.78 -6.43 -7.66
C TYR A 175 8.93 -6.51 -8.68
N GLY A 176 9.98 -7.22 -8.32
CA GLY A 176 11.13 -7.48 -9.17
C GLY A 176 12.27 -8.09 -8.37
N THR A 177 13.47 -8.10 -8.94
CA THR A 177 14.67 -8.32 -8.13
C THR A 177 14.96 -7.08 -7.29
N ILE A 178 15.60 -7.27 -6.13
CA ILE A 178 16.01 -6.16 -5.26
C ILE A 178 16.88 -5.15 -6.02
N THR A 179 17.82 -5.62 -6.86
CA THR A 179 18.64 -4.73 -7.70
C THR A 179 17.80 -3.91 -8.67
N TRP A 180 16.80 -4.52 -9.32
CA TRP A 180 15.95 -3.82 -10.26
C TRP A 180 15.13 -2.73 -9.56
N LEU A 181 14.51 -3.07 -8.42
CA LEU A 181 13.75 -2.12 -7.60
C LEU A 181 14.63 -0.98 -7.09
N ALA A 182 15.83 -1.29 -6.60
CA ALA A 182 16.78 -0.28 -6.11
C ALA A 182 17.13 0.72 -7.21
N HIS A 183 17.38 0.23 -8.43
CA HIS A 183 17.60 1.08 -9.59
C HIS A 183 16.39 1.97 -9.91
N GLN A 184 15.16 1.45 -9.85
CA GLN A 184 13.96 2.27 -10.09
C GLN A 184 13.78 3.37 -9.05
N LEU A 185 14.16 3.11 -7.80
CA LEU A 185 14.03 4.04 -6.68
C LEU A 185 15.25 4.96 -6.50
N ASP A 186 16.19 4.96 -7.45
CA ASP A 186 17.45 5.73 -7.40
C ASP A 186 18.23 5.50 -6.09
N THR A 187 18.35 4.23 -5.68
CA THR A 187 19.08 3.82 -4.47
C THR A 187 20.02 2.66 -4.78
N SER A 188 21.00 2.44 -3.90
CA SER A 188 21.94 1.32 -3.98
C SER A 188 21.50 0.18 -3.08
N VAL A 189 21.65 -1.07 -3.55
CA VAL A 189 21.46 -2.25 -2.71
C VAL A 189 22.44 -2.23 -1.53
N PRO A 190 21.98 -2.25 -0.27
CA PRO A 190 22.85 -2.27 0.90
C PRO A 190 23.79 -3.48 0.92
N ALA A 191 24.97 -3.30 1.50
CA ALA A 191 25.92 -4.38 1.68
C ALA A 191 25.30 -5.55 2.49
N GLY A 192 25.48 -6.77 2.01
CA GLY A 192 24.94 -7.97 2.65
C GLY A 192 23.53 -8.38 2.20
N ILE A 193 22.86 -7.57 1.38
CA ILE A 193 21.60 -7.95 0.72
C ILE A 193 21.91 -8.54 -0.66
N ASP A 194 21.39 -9.73 -0.94
CA ASP A 194 21.50 -10.36 -2.25
C ASP A 194 20.52 -9.70 -3.23
N GLY A 195 21.06 -8.85 -4.11
CA GLY A 195 20.30 -8.09 -5.10
C GLY A 195 19.57 -8.94 -6.15
N ALA A 196 19.92 -10.22 -6.31
CA ALA A 196 19.23 -11.13 -7.21
C ALA A 196 17.93 -11.71 -6.59
N GLN A 197 17.76 -11.59 -5.27
CA GLN A 197 16.55 -12.06 -4.60
C GLN A 197 15.32 -11.25 -5.04
N PRO A 198 14.13 -11.87 -5.02
CA PRO A 198 12.88 -11.15 -5.20
C PRO A 198 12.67 -10.12 -4.09
N GLY A 199 11.98 -9.03 -4.42
CA GLY A 199 11.50 -8.03 -3.48
C GLY A 199 10.20 -7.41 -3.96
N TYR A 200 9.56 -6.65 -3.07
CA TYR A 200 8.37 -5.85 -3.35
C TYR A 200 8.62 -4.38 -3.03
N ALA A 201 8.07 -3.48 -3.85
CA ALA A 201 8.04 -2.07 -3.53
C ALA A 201 6.83 -1.76 -2.63
N VAL A 202 7.03 -0.95 -1.59
CA VAL A 202 6.00 -0.61 -0.61
C VAL A 202 5.94 0.90 -0.41
N PHE A 203 4.75 1.48 -0.57
CA PHE A 203 4.47 2.86 -0.22
C PHE A 203 3.96 2.97 1.22
N THR A 204 4.57 3.85 2.01
CA THR A 204 4.06 4.30 3.32
C THR A 204 4.67 5.65 3.69
N TRP A 205 3.93 6.46 4.46
CA TRP A 205 4.37 7.76 4.98
C TRP A 205 5.10 8.63 3.95
N GLY A 206 4.52 8.80 2.76
CA GLY A 206 5.07 9.67 1.72
C GLY A 206 6.35 9.16 1.05
N SER A 207 6.69 7.87 1.24
CA SER A 207 7.92 7.27 0.74
C SER A 207 7.68 5.89 0.16
N ILE A 208 8.56 5.44 -0.73
CA ILE A 208 8.55 4.07 -1.26
C ILE A 208 9.86 3.37 -0.90
N GLY A 209 9.78 2.16 -0.39
CA GLY A 209 10.96 1.32 -0.15
C GLY A 209 10.81 -0.08 -0.66
N ILE A 210 11.76 -0.92 -0.29
CA ILE A 210 11.87 -2.32 -0.76
C ILE A 210 11.75 -3.23 0.45
N ILE A 211 10.86 -4.21 0.38
CA ILE A 211 10.71 -5.26 1.40
C ILE A 211 11.00 -6.61 0.77
N ASP A 212 11.74 -7.48 1.48
CA ASP A 212 11.89 -8.86 1.04
C ASP A 212 10.61 -9.68 1.31
N PRO A 213 10.35 -10.77 0.57
CA PRO A 213 9.13 -11.55 0.73
C PRO A 213 8.89 -12.10 2.12
N SER A 214 9.94 -12.54 2.83
CA SER A 214 9.80 -13.10 4.17
C SER A 214 9.42 -12.03 5.20
N SER A 215 10.00 -10.84 5.07
CA SER A 215 9.66 -9.69 5.93
C SER A 215 8.24 -9.18 5.67
N MET A 216 7.80 -9.17 4.41
CA MET A 216 6.43 -8.79 4.04
C MET A 216 5.41 -9.78 4.62
N VAL A 217 5.64 -11.09 4.45
CA VAL A 217 4.77 -12.13 5.02
C VAL A 217 4.74 -12.07 6.55
N ALA A 218 5.85 -11.71 7.19
CA ALA A 218 5.94 -11.68 8.65
C ALA A 218 5.02 -10.63 9.31
N ILE A 219 4.66 -9.56 8.60
CA ILE A 219 3.90 -8.45 9.17
C ILE A 219 2.53 -8.22 8.52
N THR A 220 2.22 -8.89 7.41
CA THR A 220 0.96 -8.67 6.66
C THR A 220 -0.15 -9.61 7.14
N HIS A 221 -1.36 -9.07 7.31
CA HIS A 221 -2.52 -9.78 7.84
C HIS A 221 -3.75 -9.78 6.94
N GLU A 222 -3.82 -8.82 6.01
CA GLU A 222 -4.82 -8.80 4.94
C GLU A 222 -4.28 -8.09 3.70
N ALA A 223 -4.81 -8.43 2.52
CA ALA A 223 -4.41 -7.84 1.26
C ALA A 223 -5.58 -7.76 0.27
N TRP A 224 -5.68 -6.64 -0.45
CA TRP A 224 -6.80 -6.34 -1.33
C TRP A 224 -6.37 -5.69 -2.64
N LEU A 225 -6.98 -6.14 -3.74
CA LEU A 225 -6.84 -5.55 -5.06
C LEU A 225 -8.16 -4.91 -5.48
N ARG A 226 -8.09 -3.70 -6.05
CA ARG A 226 -9.19 -2.99 -6.71
C ARG A 226 -9.10 -3.22 -8.23
N THR A 227 -10.20 -3.60 -8.88
CA THR A 227 -10.25 -3.85 -10.34
C THR A 227 -11.45 -3.14 -11.00
N PRO A 228 -11.22 -2.08 -11.80
CA PRO A 228 -9.96 -1.34 -11.92
C PRO A 228 -9.60 -0.62 -10.61
N THR A 229 -8.34 -0.18 -10.47
CA THR A 229 -7.90 0.62 -9.32
C THR A 229 -8.63 1.96 -9.21
N THR A 230 -8.94 2.59 -10.36
CA THR A 230 -9.66 3.86 -10.41
C THR A 230 -10.72 3.81 -11.50
N VAL A 231 -11.93 4.23 -11.15
CA VAL A 231 -13.00 4.59 -12.08
C VAL A 231 -13.11 6.11 -12.06
N VAL A 232 -12.98 6.75 -13.22
CA VAL A 232 -13.17 8.20 -13.36
C VAL A 232 -14.62 8.44 -13.79
N VAL A 233 -15.36 9.21 -13.00
CA VAL A 233 -16.76 9.57 -13.25
C VAL A 233 -16.88 11.07 -13.53
#